data_AF-A0A7X1M124-F1
#
_entry.id   AF-A0A7X1M124-F1
#
_cell.length_a   1.000
_cell.length_b   1.000
_cell.length_c   1.000
_cell.angle_alpha   90.00
_cell.angle_beta   90.00
_cell.angle_gamma   90.00
#
_symmetry.space_group_name_H-M   'P 1'
#
loop_
_entity.id
_entity.type
_entity.pdbx_description
1 polymer ?
#
loop_
_entity_poly.entity_id
_entity_poly.type
_entity_poly.pdbx_seq_one_letter_code
_entity_poly.pdbx_strand_id
1 'polypeptide(L)'
;MSLRVLVIGATGFLGHHVTRELVASGHDVTAVARRPGTNTHPHGNVTTRTVDIATCDRLTDLLQDHDGLVFAAGADDRAVPPAPAYRYFETRNVAPVRRLMAAAARTGCTRAVVLGSYFTALHRTWPGLDLPGRHPYIRSRVEQARAARETAAGTVAATVLEIPFAFGSAPGRTPLWAPLVRWLRSPLPLAAPPGGTAVVTARTVARATVRALEQRATGPYPVVDENLAWATLLHRFAEAAGRPRPVHRLPPPLLRAGTGALHAVHTVRRRQPGLQPPALATLLTRELFLDPAPCRALTGRAGPSVREALADTVHGCRG
;
A
#
# COMPACT_ATOMS: atom_id res chain seq x y z
N MET A 1 9.76 10.09 23.55
CA MET A 1 10.01 8.74 24.09
C MET A 1 10.48 7.87 22.93
N SER A 2 11.57 7.11 23.09
CA SER A 2 11.94 6.07 22.11
C SER A 2 10.92 4.93 22.18
N LEU A 3 10.64 4.29 21.05
CA LEU A 3 9.76 3.13 20.92
C LEU A 3 10.56 1.99 20.31
N ARG A 4 10.31 0.76 20.77
CA ARG A 4 10.80 -0.47 20.11
C ARG A 4 9.72 -0.97 19.16
N VAL A 5 9.96 -0.92 17.85
CA VAL A 5 8.95 -1.17 16.82
C VAL A 5 9.31 -2.37 15.97
N LEU A 6 8.43 -3.38 15.94
CA LEU A 6 8.54 -4.53 15.06
C LEU A 6 7.95 -4.18 13.68
N VAL A 7 8.75 -4.23 12.61
CA VAL A 7 8.30 -3.91 11.25
C VAL A 7 8.28 -5.15 10.38
N ILE A 8 7.09 -5.63 10.06
CA ILE A 8 6.86 -6.73 9.12
C ILE A 8 6.85 -6.19 7.70
N GLY A 9 7.71 -6.73 6.83
CA GLY A 9 7.84 -6.25 5.44
C GLY A 9 8.81 -5.09 5.30
N ALA A 10 9.78 -4.94 6.22
CA ALA A 10 10.79 -3.89 6.21
C ALA A 10 11.64 -3.85 4.92
N THR A 11 11.82 -5.00 4.25
CA THR A 11 12.54 -5.09 2.96
C THR A 11 11.67 -4.76 1.73
N GLY A 12 10.40 -4.40 1.96
CA GLY A 12 9.47 -3.94 0.93
C GLY A 12 9.66 -2.45 0.61
N PHE A 13 8.97 -1.98 -0.43
CA PHE A 13 9.01 -0.56 -0.83
C PHE A 13 8.60 0.38 0.32
N LEU A 14 7.37 0.27 0.82
CA LEU A 14 6.89 1.13 1.89
C LEU A 14 7.57 0.82 3.24
N GLY A 15 7.82 -0.46 3.53
CA GLY A 15 8.51 -0.88 4.75
C GLY A 15 9.90 -0.24 4.89
N HIS A 16 10.64 -0.13 3.79
CA HIS A 16 11.94 0.55 3.79
C HIS A 16 11.84 2.02 4.23
N HIS A 17 10.88 2.77 3.67
CA HIS A 17 10.66 4.17 4.04
C HIS A 17 10.19 4.30 5.49
N VAL A 18 9.29 3.41 5.94
CA VAL A 18 8.84 3.37 7.34
C VAL A 18 10.01 3.12 8.29
N THR A 19 10.84 2.12 8.04
CA THR A 19 11.99 1.82 8.90
C THR A 19 12.97 3.00 8.96
N ARG A 20 13.22 3.67 7.82
CA ARG A 20 14.08 4.86 7.81
C ARG A 20 13.50 6.03 8.62
N GLU A 21 12.20 6.30 8.49
CA GLU A 21 11.56 7.37 9.27
C GLU A 21 11.54 7.03 10.77
N LEU A 22 11.27 5.79 11.15
CA LEU A 22 11.33 5.34 12.55
C LEU A 22 12.70 5.60 13.18
N VAL A 23 13.78 5.21 12.49
CA VAL A 23 15.15 5.44 12.96
C VAL A 23 15.48 6.93 13.01
N ALA A 24 15.08 7.70 12.00
CA ALA A 24 15.28 9.15 11.98
C ALA A 24 14.54 9.88 13.11
N SER A 25 13.40 9.33 13.56
CA SER A 25 12.65 9.80 14.73
C SER A 25 13.20 9.28 16.07
N GLY A 26 14.32 8.56 16.07
CA GLY A 26 14.98 8.07 17.28
C GLY A 26 14.32 6.85 17.91
N HIS A 27 13.60 6.05 17.13
CA HIS A 27 13.03 4.78 17.57
C HIS A 27 13.93 3.58 17.22
N ASP A 28 13.82 2.52 18.02
CA ASP A 28 14.48 1.24 17.78
C ASP A 28 13.61 0.35 16.91
N VAL A 29 14.18 -0.29 15.88
CA VAL A 29 13.43 -1.06 14.91
C VAL A 29 13.90 -2.50 14.86
N THR A 30 12.98 -3.45 15.02
CA THR A 30 13.20 -4.85 14.63
C THR A 30 12.61 -5.07 13.23
N ALA A 31 13.47 -5.12 12.22
CA ALA A 31 13.10 -5.35 10.83
C ALA A 31 12.93 -6.84 10.55
N VAL A 32 11.71 -7.27 10.20
CA VAL A 32 11.42 -8.68 9.89
C VAL A 32 11.36 -8.91 8.38
N ALA A 33 12.15 -9.86 7.91
CA ALA A 33 12.21 -10.31 6.52
C ALA A 33 11.99 -11.83 6.42
N ARG A 34 11.50 -12.31 5.27
CA ARG A 34 11.30 -13.75 5.02
C ARG A 34 12.55 -14.48 4.53
N ARG A 35 13.53 -13.75 4.00
CA ARG A 35 14.78 -14.31 3.45
C ARG A 35 15.97 -13.50 3.95
N PRO A 36 17.10 -14.15 4.27
CA PRO A 36 18.34 -13.44 4.57
C PRO A 36 18.80 -12.62 3.36
N GLY A 37 19.45 -11.47 3.59
CA GLY A 37 20.32 -10.84 2.57
C GLY A 37 19.66 -10.02 1.46
N THR A 38 18.66 -9.17 1.73
CA THR A 38 18.02 -8.34 0.67
C THR A 38 17.99 -6.82 0.91
N ASN A 39 19.07 -6.23 1.46
CA ASN A 39 19.24 -4.77 1.72
C ASN A 39 18.36 -4.19 2.85
N THR A 40 18.67 -3.11 3.57
CA THR A 40 19.89 -2.31 3.86
C THR A 40 19.47 -1.33 4.96
N HIS A 41 19.68 -1.68 6.22
CA HIS A 41 19.79 -0.67 7.27
C HIS A 41 21.15 -0.89 7.95
N PRO A 42 22.27 -0.60 7.25
CA PRO A 42 23.61 -0.91 7.74
C PRO A 42 24.04 -0.07 8.96
N HIS A 43 23.24 0.93 9.36
CA HIS A 43 23.55 1.87 10.42
C HIS A 43 22.34 2.16 11.30
N GLY A 44 22.59 2.37 12.60
CA GLY A 44 21.60 2.86 13.57
C GLY A 44 20.90 1.77 14.36
N ASN A 45 19.76 2.14 14.96
CA ASN A 45 18.99 1.34 15.91
C ASN A 45 18.13 0.26 15.23
N VAL A 46 18.69 -0.52 14.28
CA VAL A 46 17.95 -1.54 13.54
C VAL A 46 18.50 -2.94 13.79
N THR A 47 17.66 -3.82 14.34
CA THR A 47 17.91 -5.25 14.46
C THR A 47 17.18 -5.99 13.35
N THR A 48 17.84 -6.88 12.61
CA THR A 48 17.18 -7.68 11.56
C THR A 48 16.85 -9.08 12.06
N ARG A 49 15.64 -9.57 11.79
CA ARG A 49 15.23 -10.96 12.06
C ARG A 49 14.67 -11.61 10.79
N THR A 50 15.08 -12.86 10.54
CA THR A 50 14.51 -13.67 9.46
C THR A 50 13.38 -14.53 10.01
N VAL A 51 12.14 -14.20 9.69
CA VAL A 51 10.94 -14.92 10.17
C VAL A 51 9.90 -14.97 9.06
N ASP A 52 9.35 -16.16 8.80
CA ASP A 52 8.11 -16.28 8.03
C ASP A 52 6.90 -16.19 8.95
N ILE A 53 6.21 -15.05 8.91
CA ILE A 53 5.00 -14.79 9.70
C ILE A 53 3.88 -15.78 9.37
N ALA A 54 3.88 -16.36 8.16
CA ALA A 54 2.86 -17.33 7.77
C ALA A 54 3.03 -18.69 8.46
N THR A 55 4.21 -19.02 8.98
CA THR A 55 4.48 -20.32 9.63
C THR A 55 5.07 -20.21 11.03
N CYS A 56 5.31 -19.00 11.53
CA CYS A 56 5.86 -18.80 12.87
C CYS A 56 4.81 -19.05 13.96
N ASP A 57 5.04 -20.06 14.80
CA ASP A 57 4.16 -20.37 15.94
C ASP A 57 4.48 -19.53 17.18
N ARG A 58 5.66 -18.92 17.24
CA ARG A 58 6.18 -18.13 18.38
C ARG A 58 6.08 -16.62 18.13
N LEU A 59 4.94 -16.15 17.60
CA LEU A 59 4.74 -14.71 17.32
C LEU A 59 4.72 -13.85 18.59
N THR A 60 4.26 -14.40 19.73
CA THR A 60 4.31 -13.70 21.03
C THR A 60 5.76 -13.36 21.39
N ASP A 61 6.69 -14.28 21.22
CA ASP A 61 8.12 -14.09 21.54
C ASP A 61 8.80 -13.12 20.58
N LEU A 62 8.31 -13.05 19.34
CA LEU A 62 8.77 -12.04 18.39
C LEU A 62 8.31 -10.63 18.78
N LEU A 63 7.13 -10.51 19.39
CA LEU A 63 6.52 -9.25 19.83
C LEU A 63 6.86 -8.87 21.27
N GLN A 64 7.39 -9.80 22.07
CA GLN A 64 7.97 -9.48 23.37
C GLN A 64 8.94 -8.33 23.20
N ASP A 65 8.97 -7.44 24.19
CA ASP A 65 9.85 -6.28 24.20
C ASP A 65 9.63 -5.26 23.07
N HIS A 66 8.47 -5.26 22.42
CA HIS A 66 8.11 -4.21 21.46
C HIS A 66 6.94 -3.38 21.97
N ASP A 67 7.02 -2.06 21.77
CA ASP A 67 5.97 -1.10 22.10
C ASP A 67 4.95 -0.94 20.96
N GLY A 68 5.39 -1.26 19.73
CA GLY A 68 4.60 -1.10 18.52
C GLY A 68 4.87 -2.13 17.42
N LEU A 69 3.87 -2.35 16.59
CA LEU A 69 3.89 -3.23 15.42
C LEU A 69 3.55 -2.43 14.16
N VAL A 70 4.31 -2.65 13.08
CA VAL A 70 3.93 -2.22 11.73
C VAL A 70 3.78 -3.42 10.82
N PHE A 71 2.65 -3.50 10.12
CA PHE A 71 2.44 -4.45 9.04
C PHE A 71 2.50 -3.73 7.68
N ALA A 72 3.67 -3.79 7.04
CA ALA A 72 3.95 -3.24 5.70
C ALA A 72 4.08 -4.32 4.62
N ALA A 73 3.60 -5.54 4.90
CA ALA A 73 3.58 -6.66 3.96
C ALA A 73 2.19 -6.86 3.35
N GLY A 74 2.10 -7.71 2.33
CA GLY A 74 0.82 -8.08 1.72
C GLY A 74 0.94 -8.42 0.23
N ALA A 75 -0.13 -9.00 -0.31
CA ALA A 75 -0.34 -9.15 -1.74
C ALA A 75 -0.83 -7.83 -2.35
N ASP A 76 -0.36 -7.55 -3.55
CA ASP A 76 -0.70 -6.38 -4.35
C ASP A 76 -1.91 -6.64 -5.26
N ASP A 77 -2.70 -5.62 -5.55
CA ASP A 77 -3.95 -5.70 -6.32
C ASP A 77 -3.76 -6.16 -7.76
N ARG A 78 -2.56 -5.96 -8.32
CA ARG A 78 -2.16 -6.39 -9.67
C ARG A 78 -1.81 -7.88 -9.76
N ALA A 79 -1.81 -8.61 -8.64
CA ALA A 79 -1.61 -10.06 -8.66
C ALA A 79 -2.76 -10.79 -9.37
N VAL A 80 -2.40 -11.81 -10.17
CA VAL A 80 -3.33 -12.61 -10.97
C VAL A 80 -3.16 -14.12 -10.67
N PRO A 81 -3.52 -14.57 -9.46
CA PRO A 81 -3.41 -15.98 -9.06
C PRO A 81 -4.44 -16.87 -9.80
N PRO A 82 -4.31 -18.21 -9.68
CA PRO A 82 -5.36 -19.15 -10.06
C PRO A 82 -6.70 -18.81 -9.41
N ALA A 83 -7.79 -18.98 -10.14
CA ALA A 83 -9.14 -18.81 -9.61
C ALA A 83 -9.53 -20.02 -8.72
N PRO A 84 -10.25 -19.81 -7.59
CA PRO A 84 -10.64 -18.52 -7.01
C PRO A 84 -9.48 -17.83 -6.26
N ALA A 85 -9.31 -16.54 -6.48
CA ALA A 85 -8.20 -15.74 -5.99
C ALA A 85 -8.31 -15.34 -4.51
N TYR A 86 -9.50 -15.44 -3.89
CA TYR A 86 -9.69 -14.87 -2.56
C TYR A 86 -8.73 -15.45 -1.52
N ARG A 87 -8.55 -16.78 -1.50
CA ARG A 87 -7.61 -17.45 -0.58
C ARG A 87 -6.17 -16.94 -0.74
N TYR A 88 -5.75 -16.61 -1.96
CA TYR A 88 -4.42 -16.04 -2.19
C TYR A 88 -4.23 -14.71 -1.46
N PHE A 89 -5.24 -13.83 -1.50
CA PHE A 89 -5.22 -12.53 -0.83
C PHE A 89 -5.45 -12.64 0.68
N GLU A 90 -6.40 -13.46 1.12
CA GLU A 90 -6.71 -13.69 2.55
C GLU A 90 -5.47 -14.14 3.31
N THR A 91 -4.77 -15.16 2.79
CA THR A 91 -3.57 -15.74 3.43
C THR A 91 -2.39 -14.77 3.52
N ARG A 92 -2.38 -13.69 2.71
CA ARG A 92 -1.28 -12.71 2.64
C ARG A 92 -1.62 -11.38 3.30
N ASN A 93 -2.89 -10.99 3.31
CA ASN A 93 -3.34 -9.69 3.82
C ASN A 93 -4.04 -9.82 5.17
N VAL A 94 -4.88 -10.84 5.35
CA VAL A 94 -5.78 -10.98 6.51
C VAL A 94 -5.15 -11.86 7.59
N ALA A 95 -4.83 -13.11 7.24
CA ALA A 95 -4.36 -14.09 8.22
C ALA A 95 -3.10 -13.64 9.00
N PRO A 96 -2.07 -13.01 8.37
CA PRO A 96 -0.91 -12.51 9.10
C PRO A 96 -1.27 -11.42 10.11
N VAL A 97 -2.13 -10.47 9.72
CA VAL A 97 -2.58 -9.38 10.61
C VAL A 97 -3.36 -9.96 11.79
N ARG A 98 -4.31 -10.86 11.54
CA ARG A 98 -5.07 -11.52 12.62
C ARG A 98 -4.15 -12.20 13.63
N ARG A 99 -3.16 -12.98 13.16
CA ARG A 99 -2.21 -13.69 14.03
C ARG A 99 -1.30 -12.73 14.81
N LEU A 100 -0.77 -11.70 14.15
CA LEU A 100 0.08 -10.71 14.79
C LEU A 100 -0.67 -9.91 15.85
N MET A 101 -1.90 -9.49 15.57
CA MET A 101 -2.71 -8.75 16.54
C MET A 101 -3.10 -9.61 17.75
N ALA A 102 -3.42 -10.89 17.52
CA ALA A 102 -3.69 -11.83 18.62
C ALA A 102 -2.46 -12.07 19.50
N ALA A 103 -1.27 -12.12 18.90
CA ALA A 103 -0.02 -12.20 19.63
C ALA A 103 0.28 -10.90 20.38
N ALA A 104 0.10 -9.73 19.74
CA ALA A 104 0.33 -8.43 20.34
C ALA A 104 -0.53 -8.20 21.58
N ALA A 105 -1.81 -8.59 21.54
CA ALA A 105 -2.75 -8.51 22.66
C ALA A 105 -2.32 -9.31 23.91
N ARG A 106 -1.39 -10.27 23.77
CA ARG A 106 -0.83 -11.06 24.89
C ARG A 106 0.55 -10.57 25.35
N THR A 107 0.98 -9.40 24.88
CA THR A 107 2.30 -8.82 25.16
C THR A 107 2.18 -7.36 25.62
N GLY A 108 3.31 -6.70 25.88
CA GLY A 108 3.37 -5.25 26.12
C GLY A 108 3.19 -4.37 24.88
N CYS A 109 3.03 -4.95 23.68
CA CYS A 109 2.82 -4.20 22.44
C CYS A 109 1.44 -3.53 22.44
N THR A 110 1.40 -2.21 22.58
CA THR A 110 0.14 -1.45 22.76
C THR A 110 -0.25 -0.59 21.56
N ARG A 111 0.54 -0.63 20.48
CA ARG A 111 0.37 0.17 19.26
C ARG A 111 0.51 -0.70 18.02
N ALA A 112 -0.34 -0.50 17.02
CA ALA A 112 -0.21 -1.18 15.74
C ALA A 112 -0.60 -0.28 14.57
N VAL A 113 0.17 -0.33 13.49
CA VAL A 113 -0.14 0.31 12.21
C VAL A 113 -0.15 -0.72 11.10
N VAL A 114 -1.28 -0.84 10.40
CA VAL A 114 -1.43 -1.71 9.24
C VAL A 114 -1.45 -0.84 7.97
N LEU A 115 -0.52 -1.13 7.05
CA LEU A 115 -0.53 -0.50 5.73
C LEU A 115 -1.60 -1.16 4.85
N GLY A 116 -2.78 -0.56 4.88
CA GLY A 116 -3.97 -0.99 4.18
C GLY A 116 -4.04 -0.43 2.76
N SER A 117 -5.25 -0.13 2.32
CA SER A 117 -5.53 0.29 0.94
C SER A 117 -6.68 1.29 0.93
N TYR A 118 -6.54 2.37 0.18
CA TYR A 118 -7.60 3.37 0.03
C TYR A 118 -8.94 2.84 -0.49
N PHE A 119 -8.97 1.65 -1.10
CA PHE A 119 -10.23 1.01 -1.47
C PHE A 119 -11.15 0.73 -0.27
N THR A 120 -10.64 0.64 0.96
CA THR A 120 -11.50 0.57 2.15
C THR A 120 -12.22 1.90 2.41
N ALA A 121 -11.57 3.04 2.15
CA ALA A 121 -12.20 4.35 2.18
C ALA A 121 -13.26 4.49 1.09
N LEU A 122 -12.91 4.16 -0.15
CA LEU A 122 -13.83 4.22 -1.29
C LEU A 122 -15.04 3.30 -1.11
N HIS A 123 -14.87 2.13 -0.48
CA HIS A 123 -15.98 1.25 -0.14
C HIS A 123 -16.98 1.92 0.81
N ARG A 124 -16.51 2.69 1.79
CA ARG A 124 -17.37 3.46 2.69
C ARG A 124 -18.04 4.64 1.99
N THR A 125 -17.34 5.29 1.05
CA THR A 125 -17.90 6.39 0.26
C THR A 125 -18.97 5.92 -0.71
N TRP A 126 -18.82 4.73 -1.30
CA TRP A 126 -19.74 4.18 -2.31
C TRP A 126 -20.18 2.75 -1.97
N PRO A 127 -21.01 2.56 -0.93
CA PRO A 127 -21.46 1.24 -0.51
C PRO A 127 -22.21 0.49 -1.63
N GLY A 128 -22.97 1.21 -2.47
CA GLY A 128 -23.73 0.64 -3.58
C GLY A 128 -22.89 0.01 -4.70
N LEU A 129 -21.56 0.19 -4.72
CA LEU A 129 -20.69 -0.47 -5.70
C LEU A 129 -20.32 -1.90 -5.32
N ASP A 130 -20.56 -2.31 -4.07
CA ASP A 130 -20.18 -3.63 -3.54
C ASP A 130 -18.73 -4.01 -3.91
N LEU A 131 -17.78 -3.13 -3.58
CA LEU A 131 -16.38 -3.35 -3.91
C LEU A 131 -15.82 -4.67 -3.34
N PRO A 132 -16.13 -5.07 -2.08
CA PRO A 132 -15.70 -6.35 -1.54
C PRO A 132 -16.33 -7.56 -2.25
N GLY A 133 -17.61 -7.50 -2.64
CA GLY A 133 -18.22 -8.61 -3.38
C GLY A 133 -17.63 -8.77 -4.79
N ARG A 134 -17.19 -7.67 -5.41
CA ARG A 134 -16.65 -7.67 -6.78
C ARG A 134 -15.15 -7.88 -6.87
N HIS A 135 -14.35 -7.49 -5.88
CA HIS A 135 -12.89 -7.48 -5.98
C HIS A 135 -12.25 -8.29 -4.85
N PRO A 136 -11.66 -9.49 -5.13
CA PRO A 136 -11.01 -10.32 -4.11
C PRO A 136 -9.96 -9.58 -3.28
N TYR A 137 -9.21 -8.66 -3.92
CA TYR A 137 -8.24 -7.82 -3.21
C TYR A 137 -8.93 -6.86 -2.24
N ILE A 138 -9.95 -6.11 -2.69
CA ILE A 138 -10.65 -5.14 -1.84
C ILE A 138 -11.33 -5.85 -0.67
N ARG A 139 -11.94 -7.02 -0.91
CA ARG A 139 -12.46 -7.89 0.14
C ARG A 139 -11.41 -8.18 1.21
N SER A 140 -10.22 -8.63 0.78
CA SER A 140 -9.13 -8.93 1.71
C SER A 140 -8.67 -7.72 2.50
N ARG A 141 -8.73 -6.51 1.93
CA ARG A 141 -8.32 -5.27 2.63
C ARG A 141 -9.37 -4.80 3.63
N VAL A 142 -10.67 -4.97 3.33
CA VAL A 142 -11.75 -4.74 4.29
C VAL A 142 -11.66 -5.72 5.46
N GLU A 143 -11.48 -7.02 5.17
CA GLU A 143 -11.32 -8.05 6.20
C GLU A 143 -10.02 -7.88 7.00
N GLN A 144 -8.93 -7.42 6.38
CA GLN A 144 -7.68 -7.05 7.07
C GLN A 144 -7.90 -5.90 8.05
N ALA A 145 -8.55 -4.82 7.62
CA ALA A 145 -8.84 -3.67 8.48
C ALA A 145 -9.80 -4.03 9.63
N ARG A 146 -10.69 -5.00 9.40
CA ARG A 146 -11.56 -5.58 10.43
C ARG A 146 -10.76 -6.41 11.44
N ALA A 147 -9.94 -7.34 10.97
CA ALA A 147 -9.08 -8.18 11.81
C ALA A 147 -8.13 -7.34 12.68
N ALA A 148 -7.56 -6.26 12.11
CA ALA A 148 -6.71 -5.33 12.84
C ALA A 148 -7.42 -4.72 14.07
N ARG A 149 -8.69 -4.36 13.92
CA ARG A 149 -9.46 -3.69 14.98
C ARG A 149 -10.06 -4.67 15.99
N GLU A 150 -10.62 -5.78 15.52
CA GLU A 150 -11.38 -6.71 16.36
C GLU A 150 -10.49 -7.64 17.18
N THR A 151 -9.34 -8.08 16.65
CA THR A 151 -8.54 -9.12 17.31
C THR A 151 -7.82 -8.65 18.57
N ALA A 152 -7.55 -7.35 18.69
CA ALA A 152 -6.86 -6.76 19.85
C ALA A 152 -7.66 -5.59 20.46
N ALA A 153 -8.99 -5.62 20.31
CA ALA A 153 -9.86 -4.59 20.84
C ALA A 153 -9.62 -4.40 22.35
N GLY A 154 -9.41 -3.16 22.77
CA GLY A 154 -9.17 -2.80 24.18
C GLY A 154 -7.72 -2.97 24.67
N THR A 155 -6.83 -3.63 23.93
CA THR A 155 -5.42 -3.83 24.32
C THR A 155 -4.45 -3.07 23.43
N VAL A 156 -4.66 -3.13 22.11
CA VAL A 156 -3.76 -2.53 21.12
C VAL A 156 -4.48 -1.41 20.37
N ALA A 157 -3.88 -0.22 20.37
CA ALA A 157 -4.35 0.88 19.55
C ALA A 157 -3.99 0.61 18.07
N ALA A 158 -4.99 0.18 17.30
CA ALA A 158 -4.82 -0.25 15.92
C ALA A 158 -5.22 0.87 14.94
N THR A 159 -4.25 1.31 14.15
CA THR A 159 -4.42 2.23 13.03
C THR A 159 -4.33 1.48 11.70
N VAL A 160 -5.21 1.81 10.75
CA VAL A 160 -5.12 1.34 9.37
C VAL A 160 -4.87 2.52 8.45
N LEU A 161 -3.70 2.58 7.83
CA LEU A 161 -3.41 3.60 6.82
C LEU A 161 -4.03 3.17 5.48
N GLU A 162 -4.87 4.01 4.91
CA GLU A 162 -5.63 3.74 3.70
C GLU A 162 -4.89 4.36 2.51
N ILE A 163 -3.92 3.59 2.03
CA ILE A 163 -2.89 4.07 1.11
C ILE A 163 -3.38 3.98 -0.34
N PRO A 164 -3.35 5.09 -1.10
CA PRO A 164 -3.65 5.10 -2.53
C PRO A 164 -2.40 4.74 -3.34
N PHE A 165 -2.29 5.24 -4.58
CA PHE A 165 -1.11 4.99 -5.41
C PHE A 165 0.13 5.68 -4.82
N ALA A 166 1.07 4.86 -4.37
CA ALA A 166 2.30 5.31 -3.73
C ALA A 166 3.45 5.47 -4.73
N PHE A 167 4.18 6.59 -4.61
CA PHE A 167 5.32 6.96 -5.45
C PHE A 167 6.61 7.13 -4.66
N GLY A 168 7.73 6.84 -5.31
CA GLY A 168 9.09 6.81 -4.79
C GLY A 168 9.84 5.54 -5.23
N SER A 169 11.09 5.43 -4.81
CA SER A 169 11.92 4.24 -5.03
C SER A 169 12.43 3.63 -3.71
N ALA A 170 12.98 2.43 -3.77
CA ALA A 170 13.72 1.84 -2.65
C ALA A 170 14.94 1.07 -3.19
N PRO A 171 16.09 1.07 -2.48
CA PRO A 171 17.30 0.39 -2.94
C PRO A 171 17.07 -1.09 -3.26
N GLY A 172 17.63 -1.57 -4.39
CA GLY A 172 17.54 -2.98 -4.79
C GLY A 172 16.13 -3.42 -5.21
N ARG A 173 15.19 -2.49 -5.45
CA ARG A 173 13.83 -2.80 -5.87
C ARG A 173 13.44 -2.01 -7.11
N THR A 174 13.01 -2.72 -8.14
CA THR A 174 12.30 -2.11 -9.26
C THR A 174 10.93 -1.60 -8.78
N PRO A 175 10.59 -0.32 -8.98
CA PRO A 175 9.27 0.20 -8.64
C PRO A 175 8.14 -0.52 -9.40
N LEU A 176 6.98 -0.62 -8.75
CA LEU A 176 5.78 -1.26 -9.31
C LEU A 176 5.30 -0.59 -10.61
N TRP A 177 5.73 0.64 -10.84
CA TRP A 177 5.41 1.47 -12.00
C TRP A 177 6.30 1.19 -13.23
N ALA A 178 7.25 0.25 -13.18
CA ALA A 178 8.16 -0.01 -14.29
C ALA A 178 7.47 -0.30 -15.64
N PRO A 179 6.37 -1.08 -15.73
CA PRO A 179 5.64 -1.24 -16.99
C PRO A 179 5.08 0.09 -17.52
N LEU A 180 4.58 0.94 -16.63
CA LEU A 180 4.09 2.27 -17.00
C LEU A 180 5.25 3.17 -17.46
N VAL A 181 6.39 3.16 -16.76
CA VAL A 181 7.60 3.90 -17.16
C VAL A 181 8.12 3.44 -18.53
N ARG A 182 8.04 2.14 -18.85
CA ARG A 182 8.36 1.64 -20.19
C ARG A 182 7.46 2.25 -21.27
N TRP A 183 6.14 2.34 -21.02
CA TRP A 183 5.22 3.00 -21.95
C TRP A 183 5.48 4.50 -22.05
N LEU A 184 5.74 5.18 -20.92
CA LEU A 184 6.11 6.61 -20.88
C LEU A 184 7.35 6.90 -21.72
N ARG A 185 8.35 6.00 -21.71
CA ARG A 185 9.57 6.08 -22.53
C ARG A 185 9.40 5.64 -23.98
N SER A 186 8.28 4.99 -24.34
CA SER A 186 7.99 4.53 -25.70
C SER A 186 7.44 5.65 -26.59
N PRO A 187 7.47 5.53 -27.94
CA PRO A 187 6.85 6.49 -28.84
C PRO A 187 5.32 6.38 -28.90
N LEU A 188 4.70 5.34 -28.30
CA LEU A 188 3.25 5.10 -28.38
C LEU A 188 2.44 6.24 -27.72
N PRO A 189 1.29 6.66 -28.28
CA PRO A 189 0.47 7.71 -27.70
C PRO A 189 0.08 7.42 -26.24
N LEU A 190 0.03 8.48 -25.42
CA LEU A 190 -0.46 8.39 -24.05
C LEU A 190 -1.98 8.57 -24.04
N ALA A 191 -2.68 7.70 -23.32
CA ALA A 191 -4.13 7.82 -23.15
C ALA A 191 -4.56 7.49 -21.72
N ALA A 192 -5.47 8.28 -21.16
CA ALA A 192 -5.97 8.10 -19.80
C ALA A 192 -7.51 8.02 -19.78
N PRO A 193 -8.11 7.16 -18.93
CA PRO A 193 -9.56 7.13 -18.75
C PRO A 193 -10.07 8.44 -18.11
N PRO A 194 -11.36 8.81 -18.31
CA PRO A 194 -11.91 9.98 -17.66
C PRO A 194 -12.07 9.70 -16.16
N GLY A 195 -11.43 10.45 -15.29
CA GLY A 195 -11.46 10.21 -13.85
C GLY A 195 -10.15 10.61 -13.19
N GLY A 196 -9.92 10.12 -11.99
CA GLY A 196 -8.70 10.44 -11.25
C GLY A 196 -8.48 9.54 -10.05
N THR A 197 -7.40 9.80 -9.34
CA THR A 197 -7.04 9.06 -8.15
C THR A 197 -6.30 9.92 -7.14
N ALA A 198 -6.41 9.57 -5.87
CA ALA A 198 -5.50 10.01 -4.83
C ALA A 198 -4.09 9.46 -5.09
N VAL A 199 -3.07 10.25 -4.79
CA VAL A 199 -1.67 9.84 -4.86
C VAL A 199 -0.95 10.20 -3.57
N VAL A 200 0.07 9.42 -3.25
CA VAL A 200 0.86 9.62 -2.03
C VAL A 200 2.33 9.29 -2.29
N THR A 201 3.22 9.95 -1.57
CA THR A 201 4.64 9.65 -1.53
C THR A 201 4.91 8.59 -0.46
N ALA A 202 5.89 7.70 -0.70
CA ALA A 202 6.31 6.73 0.32
C ALA A 202 6.79 7.40 1.62
N ARG A 203 7.33 8.62 1.51
CA ARG A 203 7.74 9.45 2.65
C ARG A 203 6.53 9.91 3.49
N THR A 204 5.42 10.33 2.87
CA THR A 204 4.19 10.66 3.62
C THR A 204 3.63 9.44 4.33
N VAL A 205 3.61 8.26 3.69
CA VAL A 205 3.19 7.01 4.34
C VAL A 205 4.07 6.68 5.55
N ALA A 206 5.39 6.85 5.43
CA ALA A 206 6.32 6.61 6.52
C ALA A 206 6.08 7.58 7.70
N ARG A 207 5.93 8.87 7.42
CA ARG A 207 5.59 9.90 8.41
C ARG A 207 4.27 9.60 9.12
N ALA A 208 3.22 9.30 8.36
CA ALA A 208 1.92 8.94 8.93
C ALA A 208 2.03 7.70 9.83
N THR A 209 2.86 6.73 9.46
CA THR A 209 3.11 5.53 10.27
C THR A 209 3.73 5.87 11.62
N VAL A 210 4.82 6.66 11.61
CA VAL A 210 5.50 7.08 12.85
C VAL A 210 4.57 7.89 13.74
N ARG A 211 3.87 8.88 13.17
CA ARG A 211 2.93 9.71 13.92
C ARG A 211 1.78 8.90 14.52
N ALA A 212 1.25 7.91 13.80
CA ALA A 212 0.21 7.03 14.32
C ALA A 212 0.70 6.20 15.53
N LEU A 213 1.94 5.72 15.49
CA LEU A 213 2.56 5.02 16.62
C LEU A 213 2.77 5.95 17.81
N GLU A 214 3.40 7.11 17.59
CA GLU A 214 3.69 8.09 18.65
C GLU A 214 2.41 8.59 19.34
N GLN A 215 1.38 8.90 18.56
CA GLN A 215 0.10 9.40 19.06
C GLN A 215 -0.82 8.30 19.61
N ARG A 216 -0.43 7.01 19.49
CA ARG A 216 -1.27 5.85 19.82
C ARG A 216 -2.65 5.96 19.15
N ALA A 217 -2.66 6.35 17.88
CA ALA A 217 -3.87 6.61 17.10
C ALA A 217 -4.67 5.32 16.87
N THR A 218 -5.98 5.48 16.60
CA THR A 218 -6.89 4.37 16.29
C THR A 218 -7.77 4.69 15.09
N GLY A 219 -8.13 3.66 14.34
CA GLY A 219 -9.08 3.77 13.24
C GLY A 219 -8.44 3.92 11.85
N PRO A 220 -9.26 4.16 10.81
CA PRO A 220 -8.79 4.31 9.44
C PRO A 220 -8.31 5.74 9.16
N TYR A 221 -7.19 5.87 8.46
CA TYR A 221 -6.65 7.15 8.01
C TYR A 221 -6.36 7.12 6.50
N PRO A 222 -7.15 7.80 5.67
CA PRO A 222 -6.77 8.15 4.30
C PRO A 222 -5.43 8.90 4.31
N VAL A 223 -4.44 8.39 3.59
CA VAL A 223 -3.11 9.03 3.49
C VAL A 223 -2.90 9.50 2.07
N VAL A 224 -3.05 10.80 1.83
CA VAL A 224 -3.04 11.41 0.48
C VAL A 224 -2.23 12.69 0.48
N ASP A 225 -1.41 12.86 -0.55
CA ASP A 225 -0.69 14.11 -0.80
C ASP A 225 -1.46 14.98 -1.81
N GLU A 226 -1.94 14.39 -2.91
CA GLU A 226 -2.71 15.08 -3.94
C GLU A 226 -3.84 14.19 -4.51
N ASN A 227 -4.93 14.82 -4.96
CA ASN A 227 -5.96 14.20 -5.79
C ASN A 227 -5.77 14.67 -7.23
N LEU A 228 -5.52 13.73 -8.15
CA LEU A 228 -5.16 14.06 -9.53
C LEU A 228 -6.03 13.34 -10.55
N ALA A 229 -6.49 14.06 -11.56
CA ALA A 229 -7.04 13.44 -12.76
C ALA A 229 -6.00 12.51 -13.40
N TRP A 230 -6.44 11.39 -13.99
CA TRP A 230 -5.54 10.42 -14.60
C TRP A 230 -4.64 11.03 -15.68
N ALA A 231 -5.21 11.93 -16.49
CA ALA A 231 -4.47 12.64 -17.53
C ALA A 231 -3.37 13.53 -16.94
N THR A 232 -3.67 14.27 -15.87
CA THR A 232 -2.70 15.11 -15.17
C THR A 232 -1.58 14.28 -14.55
N LEU A 233 -1.92 13.18 -13.88
CA LEU A 233 -0.93 12.27 -13.30
C LEU A 233 -0.02 11.70 -14.39
N LEU A 234 -0.58 11.20 -15.49
CA LEU A 234 0.19 10.59 -16.57
C LEU A 234 1.08 11.62 -17.28
N HIS A 235 0.60 12.85 -17.46
CA HIS A 235 1.38 13.95 -18.03
C HIS A 235 2.57 14.31 -17.15
N ARG A 236 2.36 14.52 -15.84
CA ARG A 236 3.46 14.78 -14.88
C ARG A 236 4.46 13.63 -14.84
N PHE A 237 4.00 12.40 -15.04
CA PHE A 237 4.89 11.25 -15.09
C PHE A 237 5.72 11.20 -16.38
N ALA A 238 5.14 11.62 -17.52
CA ALA A 238 5.85 11.77 -18.78
C ALA A 238 6.92 12.87 -18.71
N GLU A 239 6.64 13.99 -18.04
CA GLU A 239 7.62 15.02 -17.72
C GLU A 239 8.79 14.43 -16.91
N ALA A 240 8.48 13.72 -15.82
CA ALA A 240 9.49 13.05 -14.99
C ALA A 240 10.30 11.99 -15.77
N ALA A 241 9.70 11.36 -16.78
CA ALA A 241 10.36 10.43 -17.69
C ALA A 241 11.26 11.11 -18.74
N GLY A 242 11.30 12.44 -18.79
CA GLY A 242 12.07 13.22 -19.78
C GLY A 242 11.41 13.30 -21.16
N ARG A 243 10.12 12.98 -21.27
CA ARG A 243 9.35 13.00 -22.53
C ARG A 243 7.98 13.65 -22.33
N PRO A 244 7.90 14.96 -22.04
CA PRO A 244 6.62 15.66 -21.90
C PRO A 244 5.82 15.57 -23.21
N ARG A 245 4.55 15.17 -23.11
CA ARG A 245 3.66 15.02 -24.27
C ARG A 245 2.18 15.03 -23.86
N PRO A 246 1.26 15.33 -24.80
CA PRO A 246 -0.16 15.32 -24.53
C PRO A 246 -0.64 13.92 -24.11
N VAL A 247 -1.64 13.90 -23.23
CA VAL A 247 -2.35 12.70 -22.84
C VAL A 247 -3.74 12.76 -23.44
N HIS A 248 -4.04 11.83 -24.35
CA HIS A 248 -5.33 11.73 -24.98
C HIS A 248 -6.37 11.13 -24.03
N ARG A 249 -7.63 11.47 -24.23
CA ARG A 249 -8.74 10.85 -23.48
C ARG A 249 -9.01 9.46 -24.05
N LEU A 250 -9.05 8.45 -23.19
CA LEU A 250 -9.53 7.11 -23.51
C LEU A 250 -11.06 7.07 -23.33
N PRO A 251 -11.86 6.90 -24.39
CA PRO A 251 -13.31 6.81 -24.26
C PRO A 251 -13.76 5.64 -23.36
N PRO A 252 -14.72 5.84 -22.45
CA PRO A 252 -15.24 4.76 -21.59
C PRO A 252 -15.70 3.49 -22.32
N PRO A 253 -16.32 3.55 -23.51
CA PRO A 253 -16.64 2.33 -24.26
C PRO A 253 -15.40 1.52 -24.64
N LEU A 254 -14.31 2.17 -25.08
CA LEU A 254 -13.06 1.49 -25.42
C LEU A 254 -12.38 0.90 -24.18
N LEU A 255 -12.39 1.64 -23.06
CA LEU A 255 -11.92 1.11 -21.78
C LEU A 255 -12.69 -0.16 -21.38
N ARG A 256 -14.03 -0.11 -21.43
CA ARG A 256 -14.90 -1.24 -21.10
C ARG A 256 -14.61 -2.44 -22.00
N ALA A 257 -14.51 -2.23 -23.31
CA ALA A 257 -14.13 -3.28 -24.27
C ALA A 257 -12.78 -3.92 -23.93
N GLY A 258 -11.75 -3.10 -23.68
CA GLY A 258 -10.42 -3.59 -23.30
C GLY A 258 -10.42 -4.40 -22.00
N THR A 259 -11.13 -3.92 -20.98
CA THR A 259 -11.27 -4.69 -19.72
C THR A 259 -12.09 -5.96 -19.88
N GLY A 260 -13.10 -5.98 -20.76
CA GLY A 260 -13.88 -7.17 -21.10
C GLY A 260 -13.03 -8.24 -21.79
N ALA A 261 -12.21 -7.84 -22.76
CA ALA A 261 -11.25 -8.75 -23.41
C ALA A 261 -10.24 -9.33 -22.41
N LEU A 262 -9.69 -8.49 -21.52
CA LEU A 262 -8.79 -8.95 -20.46
C LEU A 262 -9.48 -9.93 -19.51
N HIS A 263 -10.75 -9.68 -19.17
CA HIS A 263 -11.54 -10.60 -18.36
C HIS A 263 -11.71 -11.96 -19.06
N ALA A 264 -12.06 -11.98 -20.35
CA ALA A 264 -12.18 -13.21 -21.12
C ALA A 264 -10.86 -14.01 -21.13
N VAL A 265 -9.72 -13.34 -21.35
CA VAL A 265 -8.38 -13.97 -21.28
C VAL A 265 -8.13 -14.62 -19.92
N HIS A 266 -8.44 -13.92 -18.82
CA HIS A 266 -8.28 -14.47 -17.48
C HIS A 266 -9.19 -15.67 -17.23
N THR A 267 -10.45 -15.60 -17.66
CA THR A 267 -11.43 -16.69 -17.52
C THR A 267 -10.97 -17.94 -18.27
N VAL A 268 -10.55 -17.82 -19.53
CA VAL A 268 -10.01 -18.94 -20.32
C VAL A 268 -8.79 -19.56 -19.65
N ARG A 269 -7.92 -18.73 -19.06
CA ARG A 269 -6.71 -19.18 -18.35
C ARG A 269 -6.97 -19.65 -16.90
N ARG A 270 -8.23 -19.69 -16.46
CA ARG A 270 -8.63 -20.01 -15.07
C ARG A 270 -7.87 -19.17 -14.03
N ARG A 271 -7.71 -17.89 -14.32
CA ARG A 271 -7.04 -16.90 -13.48
C ARG A 271 -8.05 -15.87 -12.97
N GLN A 272 -7.80 -15.30 -11.79
CA GLN A 272 -8.65 -14.25 -11.24
C GLN A 272 -7.78 -13.12 -10.65
N PRO A 273 -7.83 -11.90 -11.21
CA PRO A 273 -7.06 -10.76 -10.66
C PRO A 273 -7.65 -10.22 -9.36
N GLY A 274 -6.83 -9.50 -8.59
CA GLY A 274 -7.26 -8.82 -7.37
C GLY A 274 -8.37 -7.79 -7.60
N LEU A 275 -8.25 -7.01 -8.67
CA LEU A 275 -9.32 -6.15 -9.18
C LEU A 275 -9.96 -6.76 -10.42
N GLN A 276 -11.27 -7.02 -10.38
CA GLN A 276 -11.98 -7.59 -11.52
C GLN A 276 -12.08 -6.60 -12.68
N PRO A 277 -11.62 -6.93 -13.91
CA PRO A 277 -11.50 -5.96 -14.99
C PRO A 277 -12.80 -5.23 -15.35
N PRO A 278 -13.97 -5.90 -15.48
CA PRO A 278 -15.20 -5.20 -15.85
C PRO A 278 -15.63 -4.17 -14.80
N ALA A 279 -15.48 -4.50 -13.52
CA ALA A 279 -15.76 -3.59 -12.41
C ALA A 279 -14.68 -2.51 -12.25
N LEU A 280 -13.44 -2.82 -12.62
CA LEU A 280 -12.32 -1.86 -12.63
C LEU A 280 -12.57 -0.72 -13.62
N ALA A 281 -13.17 -0.98 -14.78
CA ALA A 281 -13.52 0.09 -15.72
C ALA A 281 -14.41 1.16 -15.06
N THR A 282 -15.41 0.74 -14.26
CA THR A 282 -16.27 1.66 -13.51
C THR A 282 -15.47 2.52 -12.52
N LEU A 283 -14.49 1.94 -11.84
CA LEU A 283 -13.62 2.67 -10.91
C LEU A 283 -12.71 3.66 -11.66
N LEU A 284 -12.09 3.23 -12.75
CA LEU A 284 -11.21 4.07 -13.55
C LEU A 284 -11.94 5.25 -14.19
N THR A 285 -13.27 5.15 -14.38
CA THR A 285 -14.10 6.23 -14.88
C THR A 285 -14.56 7.24 -13.83
N ARG A 286 -14.13 7.09 -12.57
CA ARG A 286 -14.52 7.93 -11.42
C ARG A 286 -13.33 8.68 -10.85
N GLU A 287 -13.61 9.73 -10.09
CA GLU A 287 -12.63 10.42 -9.26
C GLU A 287 -12.45 9.65 -7.96
N LEU A 288 -11.43 8.78 -7.92
CA LEU A 288 -11.06 7.96 -6.76
C LEU A 288 -10.29 8.80 -5.72
N PHE A 289 -10.84 9.95 -5.38
CA PHE A 289 -10.25 10.95 -4.51
C PHE A 289 -10.51 10.63 -3.04
N LEU A 290 -9.60 11.12 -2.19
CA LEU A 290 -9.67 10.99 -0.74
C LEU A 290 -9.68 12.37 -0.10
N ASP A 291 -10.33 12.49 1.05
CA ASP A 291 -10.20 13.67 1.89
C ASP A 291 -8.78 13.74 2.50
N PRO A 292 -8.01 14.81 2.27
CA PRO A 292 -6.68 14.98 2.85
C PRO A 292 -6.69 15.41 4.33
N ALA A 293 -7.83 15.85 4.89
CA ALA A 293 -7.87 16.39 6.25
C ALA A 293 -7.41 15.38 7.32
N PRO A 294 -7.83 14.09 7.31
CA PRO A 294 -7.34 13.11 8.28
C PRO A 294 -5.83 12.89 8.21
N CYS A 295 -5.26 12.86 6.99
CA CYS A 295 -3.82 12.73 6.81
C CYS A 295 -3.07 13.92 7.43
N ARG A 296 -3.52 15.14 7.16
CA ARG A 296 -2.89 16.37 7.67
C ARG A 296 -2.99 16.48 9.19
N ALA A 297 -4.14 16.10 9.75
CA ALA A 297 -4.34 16.06 11.20
C ALA A 297 -3.36 15.06 11.86
N LEU A 298 -3.12 13.90 11.23
CA LEU A 298 -2.20 12.90 11.75
C LEU A 298 -0.73 13.33 11.62
N THR A 299 -0.33 13.87 10.46
CA THR A 299 1.08 14.17 10.15
C THR A 299 1.54 15.55 10.63
N GLY A 300 0.62 16.50 10.84
CA GLY A 300 0.91 17.87 11.27
C GLY A 300 1.62 18.74 10.23
N ARG A 301 1.86 18.25 9.01
CA ARG A 301 2.57 18.97 7.95
C ARG A 301 2.13 18.52 6.56
N ALA A 302 2.34 19.39 5.58
CA ALA A 302 2.17 19.05 4.19
C ALA A 302 3.12 17.90 3.78
N GLY A 303 2.65 17.09 2.84
CA GLY A 303 3.44 16.04 2.23
C GLY A 303 4.63 16.58 1.44
N PRO A 304 5.67 15.76 1.20
CA PRO A 304 6.71 16.05 0.23
C PRO A 304 6.13 16.22 -1.18
N SER A 305 6.93 16.81 -2.08
CA SER A 305 6.54 17.02 -3.47
C SER A 305 6.24 15.71 -4.20
N VAL A 306 5.01 15.56 -4.71
CA VAL A 306 4.64 14.43 -5.58
C VAL A 306 5.49 14.45 -6.85
N ARG A 307 5.82 15.62 -7.40
CA ARG A 307 6.70 15.75 -8.59
C ARG A 307 8.06 15.09 -8.35
N GLU A 308 8.69 15.33 -7.20
CA GLU A 308 9.96 14.70 -6.85
C GLU A 308 9.81 13.18 -6.69
N ALA A 309 8.73 12.72 -6.06
CA ALA A 309 8.47 11.29 -5.90
C ALA A 309 8.23 10.57 -7.24
N LEU A 310 7.59 11.24 -8.21
CA LEU A 310 7.46 10.73 -9.58
C LEU A 310 8.83 10.61 -10.25
N ALA A 311 9.69 11.62 -10.12
CA ALA A 311 11.06 11.58 -10.66
C ALA A 311 11.91 10.47 -10.04
N ASP A 312 11.84 10.32 -8.71
CA ASP A 312 12.50 9.23 -7.97
C ASP A 312 11.99 7.84 -8.44
N THR A 313 10.67 7.70 -8.63
CA THR A 313 10.09 6.47 -9.19
C THR A 313 10.66 6.15 -10.57
N VAL A 314 10.73 7.13 -11.48
CA VAL A 314 11.28 6.95 -12.83
C VAL A 314 12.75 6.55 -12.77
N HIS A 315 13.53 7.17 -11.88
CA HIS A 315 14.94 6.86 -11.68
C HIS A 315 15.13 5.42 -11.18
N GLY A 316 14.34 4.99 -10.20
CA GLY A 316 14.36 3.62 -9.68
C GLY A 316 14.02 2.53 -10.71
N CYS A 317 13.34 2.87 -11.80
CA CYS A 317 13.06 1.96 -12.93
C CYS A 317 14.20 1.87 -13.96
N ARG A 318 15.40 2.42 -13.68
CA ARG A 318 16.59 2.31 -14.55
C ARG A 318 17.51 1.14 -14.20
N GLY A 319 17.24 0.44 -13.10
CA GLY A 319 17.92 -0.80 -12.71
C GLY A 319 17.28 -2.05 -13.29
#